data_AF-A0A8S9H622-F1
#
_entry.id   AF-A0A8S9H622-F1
#
_cell.length_a   1.000
_cell.length_b   1.000
_cell.length_c   1.000
_cell.angle_alpha   90.00
_cell.angle_beta   90.00
_cell.angle_gamma   90.00
#
_symmetry.space_group_name_H-M   'P 1'
#
loop_
_entity.id
_entity.type
_entity.pdbx_description
1 polymer ?
#
loop_
_entity_poly.entity_id
_entity_poly.type
_entity_poly.pdbx_seq_one_letter_code
_entity_poly.pdbx_strand_id
1 'polypeptide(L)'
;MAEIINNRKILKRLREEIDSVRLYFQGNLNKGVKIGRFYIPKATSLVINVYAVMRDPDSWKDPDEFKPERFLGEEKERREKILNFLPFGAGRRGCPGSNLGYILVGAAIGVMVQCFDWVIEGEKVNMEEASGKAFCLWLILLTAFLFLVSHILYFPL
;
A
#
# COMPACT_ATOMS: atom_id res chain seq x y z
N MET A 1 -6.42 -16.49 -14.54
CA MET A 1 -6.12 -15.68 -13.35
C MET A 1 -6.02 -16.66 -12.19
N ALA A 2 -4.82 -17.02 -11.74
CA ALA A 2 -4.70 -18.03 -10.68
C ALA A 2 -4.93 -17.35 -9.34
N GLU A 3 -6.07 -17.64 -8.71
CA GLU A 3 -6.45 -17.12 -7.40
C GLU A 3 -5.61 -17.75 -6.30
N ILE A 4 -4.37 -17.28 -6.16
CA ILE A 4 -3.53 -17.50 -4.98
C ILE A 4 -3.82 -16.37 -3.98
N ILE A 5 -5.09 -16.03 -3.82
CA ILE A 5 -5.50 -14.79 -3.13
C ILE A 5 -5.58 -15.00 -1.61
N ASN A 6 -5.65 -16.24 -1.12
CA ASN A 6 -5.86 -16.48 0.31
C ASN A 6 -5.19 -17.74 0.91
N ASN A 7 -4.22 -18.36 0.21
CA ASN A 7 -3.53 -19.52 0.76
C ASN A 7 -2.39 -19.09 1.68
N ARG A 8 -2.65 -19.11 2.98
CA ARG A 8 -1.74 -18.69 4.06
C ARG A 8 -0.34 -19.32 3.98
N LYS A 9 -0.22 -20.58 3.53
CA LYS A 9 1.07 -21.28 3.37
C LYS A 9 1.87 -20.76 2.17
N ILE A 10 1.19 -20.27 1.14
CA ILE A 10 1.82 -19.70 -0.05
C ILE A 10 2.30 -18.29 0.24
N LEU A 11 1.53 -17.48 0.98
CA LEU A 11 1.91 -16.11 1.36
C LEU A 11 3.19 -16.07 2.21
N LYS A 12 3.35 -16.98 3.18
CA LYS A 12 4.57 -17.07 4.00
C LYS A 12 5.82 -17.39 3.16
N ARG A 13 5.69 -18.23 2.13
CA ARG A 13 6.83 -18.56 1.23
C ARG A 13 7.07 -17.48 0.17
N LEU A 14 6.02 -16.85 -0.33
CA LEU A 14 6.13 -15.68 -1.20
C LEU A 14 6.86 -14.52 -0.52
N ARG A 15 6.78 -14.41 0.81
CA ARG A 15 7.52 -13.44 1.62
C ARG A 15 9.03 -13.71 1.60
N GLU A 16 9.45 -14.97 1.62
CA GLU A 16 10.86 -15.37 1.50
C GLU A 16 11.38 -15.24 0.06
N GLU A 17 10.50 -15.46 -0.93
CA GLU A 17 10.83 -15.42 -2.35
C GLU A 17 10.49 -14.06 -3.01
N ILE A 18 10.19 -13.02 -2.21
CA ILE A 18 9.61 -11.74 -2.67
C ILE A 18 10.52 -11.01 -3.68
N ASP A 19 11.83 -11.28 -3.64
CA ASP A 19 12.81 -10.77 -4.59
C ASP A 19 12.74 -11.45 -5.97
N SER A 20 12.31 -12.72 -6.00
CA SER A 20 12.18 -13.53 -7.21
C SER A 20 10.81 -13.41 -7.87
N VAL A 21 9.78 -13.13 -7.09
CA VAL A 21 8.40 -13.02 -7.56
C VAL A 21 8.14 -11.58 -8.01
N ARG A 22 7.73 -11.42 -9.27
CA ARG A 22 7.35 -10.11 -9.83
C ARG A 22 6.03 -9.69 -9.18
N LEU A 23 6.05 -8.70 -8.32
CA LEU A 23 4.88 -8.30 -7.54
C LEU A 23 4.37 -6.90 -7.85
N TYR A 24 3.10 -6.69 -7.52
CA TYR A 24 2.35 -5.43 -7.49
C TYR A 24 1.75 -4.84 -8.76
N PHE A 25 2.25 -5.16 -9.94
CA PHE A 25 1.53 -4.88 -11.18
C PHE A 25 1.25 -6.20 -11.85
N GLN A 26 -0.02 -6.47 -12.21
CA GLN A 26 -0.47 -7.66 -12.93
C GLN A 26 0.64 -8.17 -13.85
N GLY A 27 1.36 -9.18 -13.37
CA GLY A 27 2.63 -9.58 -13.92
C GLY A 27 2.48 -10.98 -14.44
N ASN A 28 2.80 -11.19 -15.71
CA ASN A 28 2.89 -12.53 -16.25
C ASN A 28 4.20 -13.16 -15.80
N LEU A 29 4.12 -14.40 -15.31
CA LEU A 29 5.29 -15.21 -15.03
C LEU A 29 6.07 -15.47 -16.33
N ASN A 30 7.36 -15.18 -16.35
CA ASN A 30 8.21 -15.43 -17.53
C ASN A 30 8.69 -16.88 -17.64
N LYS A 31 8.57 -17.66 -16.57
CA LYS A 31 8.89 -19.09 -16.47
C LYS A 31 7.91 -19.73 -15.47
N GLY A 32 7.70 -21.05 -15.56
CA GLY A 32 6.92 -21.76 -14.55
C GLY A 32 7.67 -21.78 -13.21
N VAL A 33 6.97 -21.53 -12.12
CA VAL A 33 7.56 -21.46 -10.76
C VAL A 33 6.77 -22.37 -9.82
N LYS A 34 7.49 -23.09 -8.97
CA LYS A 34 6.90 -23.91 -7.91
C LYS A 34 6.92 -23.13 -6.60
N ILE A 35 5.74 -22.75 -6.11
CA ILE A 35 5.59 -22.02 -4.85
C ILE A 35 4.96 -22.98 -3.83
N GLY A 36 5.79 -23.44 -2.90
CA GLY A 36 5.41 -24.45 -1.92
C GLY A 36 5.03 -25.77 -2.60
N ARG A 37 3.75 -26.16 -2.49
CA ARG A 37 3.21 -27.38 -3.11
C ARG A 37 2.56 -27.13 -4.48
N PHE A 38 2.45 -25.87 -4.91
CA PHE A 38 1.73 -25.49 -6.12
C PHE A 38 2.72 -25.17 -7.24
N TYR A 39 2.46 -25.73 -8.42
CA TYR A 39 3.18 -25.37 -9.64
C TYR A 39 2.35 -24.35 -10.42
N ILE A 40 2.95 -23.21 -10.72
CA ILE A 40 2.30 -22.12 -11.44
C ILE A 40 2.96 -22.04 -12.83
N PRO A 41 2.21 -22.27 -13.92
CA PRO A 41 2.77 -22.25 -15.25
C PRO A 41 3.18 -20.84 -15.68
N LYS A 42 4.10 -20.78 -16.66
CA LYS A 42 4.49 -19.54 -17.35
C LYS A 42 3.24 -18.83 -17.90
N ALA A 43 3.32 -17.51 -18.01
CA ALA A 43 2.25 -16.62 -18.49
C ALA A 43 1.01 -16.56 -17.60
N THR A 44 1.07 -17.10 -16.38
CA THR A 44 0.02 -16.89 -15.38
C THR A 44 0.19 -15.50 -14.76
N SER A 45 -0.88 -14.71 -14.74
CA SER A 45 -0.93 -13.46 -14.00
C SER A 45 -1.13 -13.73 -12.51
N LEU A 46 -0.25 -13.13 -11.70
CA LEU A 46 -0.30 -13.22 -10.24
C LEU A 46 -0.69 -11.88 -9.63
N VAL A 47 -1.54 -11.94 -8.61
CA VAL A 47 -1.94 -10.81 -7.79
C VAL A 47 -1.73 -11.22 -6.33
N ILE A 48 -0.99 -10.41 -5.57
CA ILE A 48 -0.90 -10.59 -4.12
C ILE A 48 -1.90 -9.66 -3.45
N ASN A 49 -2.66 -10.25 -2.53
CA ASN A 49 -3.51 -9.50 -1.62
C ASN A 49 -2.66 -8.93 -0.46
N VAL A 50 -2.02 -7.79 -0.69
CA VAL A 50 -1.17 -7.15 0.32
C VAL A 50 -1.98 -6.64 1.51
N TYR A 51 -3.24 -6.28 1.27
CA TYR A 51 -4.17 -5.95 2.35
C TYR A 51 -4.28 -7.08 3.38
N ALA A 52 -4.49 -8.31 2.91
CA ALA A 52 -4.55 -9.49 3.77
C ALA A 52 -3.20 -9.79 4.45
N VAL A 53 -2.08 -9.59 3.75
CA VAL A 53 -0.74 -9.81 4.32
C VAL A 53 -0.46 -8.84 5.47
N MET A 54 -0.83 -7.57 5.32
CA MET A 54 -0.60 -6.54 6.34
C MET A 54 -1.56 -6.65 7.54
N ARG A 55 -2.60 -7.49 7.45
CA ARG A 55 -3.57 -7.77 8.53
C ARG A 55 -3.57 -9.23 8.98
N ASP A 56 -2.53 -9.99 8.62
CA ASP A 56 -2.43 -11.41 8.97
C ASP A 56 -2.28 -11.59 10.50
N PRO A 57 -3.22 -12.26 11.20
CA PRO A 57 -3.16 -12.46 12.65
C PRO A 57 -1.96 -13.30 13.11
N ASP A 58 -1.40 -14.13 12.22
CA ASP A 58 -0.17 -14.88 12.50
C ASP A 58 1.08 -13.98 12.50
N SER A 59 1.00 -12.83 11.80
CA SER A 59 2.11 -11.88 11.63
C SER A 59 1.96 -10.65 12.54
N TRP A 60 0.74 -10.30 12.95
CA TRP A 60 0.41 -9.11 13.73
C TRP A 60 -0.53 -9.44 14.88
N LYS A 61 -0.15 -9.04 16.10
CA LYS A 61 -1.08 -9.00 17.23
C LYS A 61 -2.07 -7.85 17.03
N ASP A 62 -3.36 -8.11 17.22
CA ASP A 62 -4.45 -7.16 17.04
C ASP A 62 -4.34 -6.40 15.69
N PRO A 63 -4.48 -7.11 14.54
CA PRO A 63 -4.17 -6.56 13.21
C PRO A 63 -5.09 -5.42 12.78
N ASP A 64 -6.32 -5.38 13.29
CA ASP A 64 -7.33 -4.38 12.93
C ASP A 64 -7.28 -3.13 13.84
N GLU A 65 -6.44 -3.16 14.89
CA GLU A 65 -6.29 -2.02 15.81
C GLU A 65 -5.13 -1.12 15.40
N PHE A 66 -5.37 0.20 15.34
CA PHE A 66 -4.34 1.19 15.10
C PHE A 66 -3.42 1.31 16.34
N LYS A 67 -2.24 0.69 16.29
CA LYS A 67 -1.22 0.75 17.37
C LYS A 67 0.14 1.14 16.80
N PRO A 68 0.48 2.43 16.69
CA PRO A 68 1.78 2.90 16.21
C PRO A 68 2.97 2.31 16.99
N GLU A 69 2.77 2.06 18.29
CA GLU A 69 3.78 1.56 19.22
C GLU A 69 4.30 0.19 18.81
N ARG A 70 3.54 -0.58 18.01
CA ARG A 70 3.98 -1.89 17.51
C ARG A 70 5.23 -1.80 16.65
N PHE A 71 5.53 -0.64 16.07
CA PHE A 71 6.74 -0.40 15.27
C PHE A 71 7.93 0.12 16.10
N LEU A 72 7.70 0.39 17.38
CA LEU A 72 8.74 0.71 18.36
C LEU A 72 9.31 -0.60 18.93
N GLY A 73 10.60 -0.63 19.25
CA GLY A 73 11.27 -1.84 19.78
C GLY A 73 12.69 -2.05 19.26
N GLU A 74 13.28 -3.18 19.64
CA GLU A 74 14.64 -3.58 19.25
C GLU A 74 14.77 -3.75 17.73
N GLU A 75 15.98 -3.53 17.21
CA GLU A 75 16.25 -3.50 15.77
C GLU A 75 15.83 -4.80 15.06
N LYS A 76 16.02 -5.95 15.70
CA LYS A 76 15.67 -7.26 15.16
C LYS A 76 14.15 -7.39 14.94
N GLU A 77 13.37 -7.03 15.95
CA GLU A 77 11.90 -7.08 15.90
C GLU A 77 11.35 -6.11 14.85
N ARG A 78 12.00 -4.94 14.72
CA ARG A 78 11.65 -3.94 13.70
C ARG A 78 11.89 -4.45 12.28
N ARG A 79 13.03 -5.12 12.02
CA ARG A 79 13.35 -5.71 10.71
C ARG A 79 12.34 -6.78 10.30
N GLU A 80 11.93 -7.65 11.23
CA GLU A 80 10.92 -8.68 10.97
C GLU A 80 9.55 -8.06 10.65
N LYS A 81 9.16 -6.99 11.37
CA LYS A 81 7.91 -6.24 11.13
C LYS A 81 7.92 -5.52 9.78
N ILE A 82 9.06 -4.98 9.34
CA ILE A 82 9.20 -4.31 8.04
C ILE A 82 8.93 -5.29 6.88
N LEU A 83 9.33 -6.56 7.00
CA LEU A 83 9.03 -7.58 5.97
C LEU A 83 7.53 -7.93 5.88
N ASN A 84 6.78 -7.66 6.94
CA ASN A 84 5.33 -7.89 7.02
C ASN A 84 4.52 -6.63 6.66
N PHE A 85 5.19 -5.49 6.49
CA PHE A 85 4.60 -4.19 6.23
C PHE A 85 5.00 -3.71 4.83
N LEU A 86 4.10 -3.87 3.86
CA LEU A 86 4.39 -3.67 2.43
C LEU A 86 3.53 -2.58 1.76
N PRO A 87 3.43 -1.36 2.31
CA PRO A 87 2.55 -0.32 1.78
C PRO A 87 2.92 0.13 0.35
N PHE A 88 4.19 -0.06 -0.03
CA PHE A 88 4.74 0.30 -1.33
C PHE A 88 5.17 -0.93 -2.16
N GLY A 89 4.75 -2.13 -1.75
CA GLY A 89 5.26 -3.39 -2.29
C GLY A 89 6.73 -3.66 -1.91
N ALA A 90 7.28 -4.74 -2.46
CA ALA A 90 8.66 -5.17 -2.21
C ALA A 90 9.28 -5.85 -3.44
N GLY A 91 10.58 -6.16 -3.33
CA GLY A 91 11.37 -6.83 -4.36
C GLY A 91 11.60 -5.94 -5.60
N ARG A 92 11.86 -6.59 -6.74
CA ARG A 92 12.22 -5.92 -8.02
C ARG A 92 11.17 -4.97 -8.60
N ARG A 93 9.95 -4.98 -8.06
CA ARG A 93 8.81 -4.18 -8.50
C ARG A 93 8.22 -3.33 -7.38
N GLY A 94 8.92 -3.22 -6.24
CA GLY A 94 8.57 -2.25 -5.21
C GLY A 94 8.55 -0.82 -5.78
N CYS A 95 7.72 0.03 -5.18
CA CYS A 95 7.60 1.42 -5.63
C CYS A 95 8.98 2.12 -5.56
N PRO A 96 9.47 2.68 -6.69
CA PRO A 96 10.73 3.42 -6.68
C PRO A 96 10.65 4.69 -5.83
N GLY A 97 9.44 5.22 -5.61
CA GLY A 97 9.17 6.38 -4.76
C GLY A 97 8.94 6.07 -3.28
N SER A 98 9.17 4.83 -2.82
CA SER A 98 8.93 4.42 -1.42
C SER A 98 9.68 5.30 -0.40
N ASN A 99 10.98 5.52 -0.62
CA ASN A 99 11.79 6.40 0.25
C ASN A 99 11.26 7.84 0.28
N LEU A 100 10.89 8.38 -0.88
CA LEU A 100 10.30 9.72 -0.97
C LEU A 100 8.96 9.78 -0.23
N GLY A 101 8.12 8.76 -0.37
CA GLY A 101 6.85 8.66 0.33
C GLY A 101 7.03 8.69 1.85
N TYR A 102 7.97 7.92 2.39
CA TYR A 102 8.26 7.94 3.82
C TYR A 102 8.75 9.30 4.31
N ILE A 103 9.62 9.97 3.55
CA ILE A 103 10.11 11.31 3.89
C ILE A 103 8.96 12.32 3.88
N LEU A 104 8.13 12.33 2.83
CA LEU A 104 7.02 13.26 2.68
C LEU A 104 5.97 13.08 3.78
N VAL A 105 5.57 11.83 4.05
CA VAL A 105 4.59 11.53 5.11
C VAL A 105 5.16 11.91 6.48
N GLY A 106 6.43 11.57 6.75
CA GLY A 106 7.09 11.93 8.00
C GLY A 106 7.16 13.45 8.20
N ALA A 107 7.56 14.20 7.16
CA ALA A 107 7.61 15.65 7.20
C ALA A 107 6.23 16.28 7.37
N ALA A 108 5.22 15.80 6.64
CA ALA A 108 3.84 16.28 6.76
C ALA A 108 3.31 16.08 8.19
N ILE A 109 3.49 14.89 8.76
CA ILE A 109 3.09 14.61 10.15
C ILE A 109 3.86 15.50 11.13
N GLY A 110 5.17 15.67 10.93
CA GLY A 110 5.99 16.56 11.77
C GLY A 110 5.48 18.01 11.78
N VAL A 111 5.19 18.57 10.60
CA VAL A 111 4.62 19.93 10.47
C VAL A 111 3.23 20.00 11.08
N MET A 112 2.37 19.01 10.84
CA MET A 112 1.02 18.95 11.39
C MET A 112 1.03 18.96 12.92
N VAL A 113 1.93 18.20 13.56
CA VAL A 113 2.03 18.13 15.02
C VAL A 113 2.72 19.37 15.61
N GLN A 114 3.70 19.95 14.91
CA GLN A 114 4.44 21.10 15.43
C GLN A 114 3.71 22.43 15.29
N CYS A 115 2.95 22.62 14.22
CA CYS A 115 2.41 23.93 13.85
C CYS A 115 0.92 24.11 14.15
N PHE A 116 0.19 23.04 14.51
CA PHE A 116 -1.26 23.08 14.67
C PHE A 116 -1.72 22.33 15.91
N ASP A 117 -2.70 22.93 16.62
CA ASP A 117 -3.48 22.27 17.66
C ASP A 117 -4.76 21.72 17.04
N TRP A 118 -4.99 20.42 17.23
CA TRP A 118 -6.08 19.70 16.57
C TRP A 118 -7.27 19.53 17.52
N VAL A 119 -8.44 20.01 17.09
CA VAL A 119 -9.71 19.79 17.76
C VAL A 119 -10.66 19.11 16.78
N ILE A 120 -11.32 18.04 17.22
CA ILE A 120 -12.33 17.36 16.43
C ILE A 120 -13.69 17.89 16.89
N GLU A 121 -14.44 18.49 15.97
CA GLU A 121 -15.83 18.85 16.20
C GLU A 121 -16.73 17.64 15.89
N GLY A 122 -17.45 17.12 16.89
CA GLY A 122 -18.32 15.95 16.77
C GLY A 122 -17.76 14.68 17.43
N GLU A 123 -18.54 13.58 17.41
CA GLU A 123 -18.20 12.37 18.18
C GLU A 123 -17.32 11.36 17.43
N LYS A 124 -17.50 11.18 16.12
CA LYS A 124 -16.76 10.16 15.34
C LYS A 124 -16.52 10.57 13.89
N VAL A 125 -15.27 10.45 13.47
CA VAL A 125 -14.85 10.49 12.06
C VAL A 125 -15.07 9.10 11.44
N ASN A 126 -15.69 9.04 10.26
CA ASN A 126 -15.81 7.78 9.52
C ASN A 126 -14.42 7.37 8.99
N MET A 127 -13.94 6.21 9.43
CA MET A 127 -12.65 5.62 9.03
C MET A 127 -12.82 4.38 8.14
N GLU A 128 -14.02 4.15 7.61
CA GLU A 128 -14.29 3.07 6.66
C GLU A 128 -13.48 3.26 5.37
N GLU A 129 -13.09 2.14 4.77
CA GLU A 129 -12.25 2.12 3.58
C GLU A 129 -12.98 2.70 2.36
N ALA A 130 -12.53 3.85 1.89
CA ALA A 130 -13.02 4.43 0.64
C ALA A 130 -12.40 3.70 -0.56
N SER A 131 -13.21 3.37 -1.57
CA SER A 131 -12.70 2.79 -2.80
C SER A 131 -11.77 3.77 -3.54
N GLY A 132 -10.56 3.33 -3.89
CA GLY A 132 -9.51 4.17 -4.53
C GLY A 132 -9.87 4.79 -5.89
N LYS A 133 -11.07 4.54 -6.44
CA LYS A 133 -11.59 5.22 -7.63
C LYS A 133 -11.92 6.69 -7.39
N ALA A 134 -12.20 7.08 -6.14
CA ALA A 134 -12.55 8.45 -5.80
C ALA A 134 -11.38 9.43 -6.05
N PHE A 135 -10.13 9.01 -5.84
CA PHE A 135 -8.95 9.88 -5.95
C PHE A 135 -8.65 10.30 -7.41
N CYS A 136 -8.80 9.39 -8.38
CA CYS A 136 -8.60 9.72 -9.80
C CYS A 136 -9.67 10.66 -10.35
N LEU A 137 -10.94 10.45 -9.99
CA LEU A 137 -12.03 11.31 -10.45
C LEU A 137 -11.91 12.72 -9.87
N TRP A 138 -11.48 12.84 -8.61
CA TRP A 138 -11.33 14.14 -7.97
C TRP A 138 -10.18 14.96 -8.57
N LEU A 139 -9.04 14.34 -8.87
CA LEU A 139 -7.93 14.99 -9.58
C LEU A 139 -8.33 15.47 -10.99
N ILE A 140 -9.13 14.68 -11.72
CA ILE A 140 -9.64 15.06 -13.04
C ILE A 140 -10.62 16.24 -12.95
N LEU A 141 -11.50 16.24 -11.94
CA LEU A 141 -12.45 17.32 -11.72
C LEU A 141 -11.75 18.61 -11.24
N LEU A 142 -10.71 18.50 -10.42
CA LEU A 142 -9.94 19.64 -9.94
C LEU A 142 -9.08 20.26 -11.05
N THR A 143 -8.50 19.44 -11.93
CA THR A 143 -7.82 19.95 -13.12
C THR A 143 -8.80 20.56 -14.11
N ALA A 144 -9.98 19.94 -14.33
CA ALA A 144 -11.03 20.51 -15.18
C ALA A 144 -11.54 21.85 -14.63
N PHE A 145 -11.72 21.96 -13.31
CA PHE A 145 -12.13 23.20 -12.65
C PHE A 145 -11.07 24.29 -12.77
N LEU A 146 -9.80 23.97 -12.51
CA LEU A 146 -8.70 24.93 -12.71
C LEU A 146 -8.54 25.35 -14.18
N PHE A 147 -8.77 24.43 -15.13
CA PHE A 147 -8.75 24.76 -16.56
C PHE A 147 -9.90 25.69 -16.95
N LEU A 148 -11.12 25.43 -16.46
CA LEU A 148 -12.29 26.31 -16.64
C LEU A 148 -12.07 27.69 -16.05
N VAL A 149 -11.54 27.78 -14.83
CA VAL A 149 -11.22 29.05 -14.18
C VAL A 149 -10.14 29.81 -14.95
N SER A 150 -9.12 29.13 -15.49
CA SER A 150 -8.10 29.78 -16.33
C SER A 150 -8.65 30.27 -17.68
N HIS A 151 -9.60 29.56 -18.29
CA HIS A 151 -10.18 29.98 -19.58
C HIS A 151 -11.12 31.18 -19.42
N ILE A 152 -11.88 31.23 -18.32
CA ILE A 152 -12.78 32.35 -18.01
C ILE A 152 -12.00 33.62 -17.61
N LEU A 153 -10.85 33.47 -16.93
CA LEU A 153 -10.05 34.62 -16.48
C LEU A 153 -9.06 35.17 -17.51
N TYR A 154 -8.62 34.38 -18.51
CA TYR A 154 -7.60 34.80 -19.47
C TYR A 154 -8.08 34.97 -20.92
N PHE A 155 -9.32 34.60 -21.25
CA PHE A 155 -9.96 34.91 -22.53
C PHE A 155 -11.31 35.61 -22.31
N PRO A 156 -11.31 36.91 -21.94
CA PRO A 156 -12.50 37.73 -22.14
C PRO A 156 -12.59 38.05 -23.64
N LEU A 157 -13.78 37.86 -24.22
CA LEU A 157 -14.14 38.44 -25.52
C LEU A 157 -14.06 39.97 -25.47
#